data_AF-R7QD94-F1
#
_entry.id   AF-R7QD94-F1
#
_cell.length_a   1.000
_cell.length_b   1.000
_cell.length_c   1.000
_cell.angle_alpha   90.00
_cell.angle_beta   90.00
_cell.angle_gamma   90.00
#
_symmetry.space_group_name_H-M   'P 1'
#
loop_
_entity.id
_entity.type
_entity.pdbx_description
1 polymer ?
#
loop_
_entity_poly.entity_id
_entity_poly.type
_entity_poly.pdbx_seq_one_letter_code
_entity_poly.pdbx_strand_id
1 'polypeptide(L)'
;MDTLTGDSESEDDTPRPALPLPPLDAFPRPHDGPPTTAEQYLAQVRREAAALPQVFVSRLNPPSPPPAKPALHRLRLPDTPAHLLPDPHWQDELVLGFARLQASLMARRASGAHAARGVPARGEAKQWEQIIMGHAETKPTLRFFLALDHTVAVEALRACDSVLAARGFANKDALSKFTPWTTETVLRWTSDVLLFENTLWFLFQLLAILSP
;
A
#
# COMPACT_ATOMS: atom_id res chain seq x y z
N MET A 1 -9.22 28.01 48.47
CA MET A 1 -8.10 27.19 48.95
C MET A 1 -8.67 25.85 49.35
N ASP A 2 -8.90 24.95 48.40
CA ASP A 2 -7.89 24.03 47.80
C ASP A 2 -7.79 22.79 48.70
N THR A 3 -8.06 21.55 48.29
CA THR A 3 -7.94 20.89 46.98
C THR A 3 -8.95 19.72 46.90
N LEU A 4 -9.73 19.65 45.81
CA LEU A 4 -10.24 18.36 45.31
C LEU A 4 -9.02 17.59 44.79
N THR A 5 -8.66 16.48 45.44
CA THR A 5 -7.74 15.50 44.86
C THR A 5 -8.57 14.51 44.09
N GLY A 6 -8.45 14.57 42.76
CA GLY A 6 -9.09 13.65 41.85
C GLY A 6 -8.66 12.21 42.13
N ASP A 7 -9.62 11.31 42.05
CA ASP A 7 -9.42 9.88 42.01
C ASP A 7 -8.51 9.55 40.81
N SER A 8 -7.23 9.29 41.09
CA SER A 8 -6.34 8.61 40.16
C SER A 8 -6.73 7.13 40.17
N GLU A 9 -7.63 6.75 39.27
CA GLU A 9 -7.84 5.35 38.88
C GLU A 9 -6.58 4.85 38.16
N SER A 10 -5.55 4.50 38.93
CA SER A 10 -4.53 3.57 38.45
C SER A 10 -5.17 2.18 38.46
N GLU A 11 -5.66 1.73 37.30
CA GLU A 11 -5.92 0.31 37.04
C GLU A 11 -4.58 -0.43 37.17
N ASP A 12 -4.26 -0.78 38.42
CA ASP A 12 -3.21 -1.74 38.71
C ASP A 12 -3.73 -3.08 38.23
N ASP A 13 -3.34 -3.46 37.01
CA ASP A 13 -3.69 -4.70 36.30
C ASP A 13 -3.07 -5.94 36.96
N THR A 14 -2.90 -5.89 38.29
CA THR A 14 -2.45 -6.99 39.11
C THR A 14 -3.65 -7.91 39.37
N PRO A 15 -3.56 -9.21 39.04
CA PRO A 15 -4.69 -10.12 39.22
C PRO A 15 -5.04 -10.21 40.70
N ARG A 16 -6.19 -9.64 41.08
CA ARG A 16 -6.70 -9.71 42.45
C ARG A 16 -7.01 -11.16 42.81
N PRO A 17 -6.48 -11.70 43.93
CA PRO A 17 -6.80 -13.05 44.35
C PRO A 17 -8.31 -13.22 44.55
N ALA A 18 -8.91 -14.23 43.90
CA ALA A 18 -10.34 -14.52 44.02
C ALA A 18 -10.76 -15.03 45.40
N LEU A 19 -9.80 -15.51 46.22
CA LEU A 19 -10.03 -16.03 47.55
C LEU A 19 -9.27 -15.19 48.60
N PRO A 20 -9.95 -14.66 49.63
CA PRO A 20 -9.30 -13.93 50.70
C PRO A 20 -8.52 -14.91 51.57
N LEU A 21 -7.20 -14.81 51.54
CA LEU A 21 -6.33 -15.65 52.36
C LEU A 21 -5.26 -14.77 53.00
N PRO A 22 -4.95 -15.00 54.28
CA PRO A 22 -3.82 -14.36 54.95
C PRO A 22 -2.50 -14.49 54.19
N PRO A 23 -1.52 -13.60 54.45
CA PRO A 23 -0.16 -13.75 53.95
C PRO A 23 0.43 -15.12 54.31
N LEU A 24 1.28 -15.66 53.43
CA LEU A 24 1.82 -17.03 53.55
C LEU A 24 2.53 -17.28 54.89
N ASP A 25 3.12 -16.23 55.47
CA ASP A 25 3.86 -16.24 56.73
C ASP A 25 2.97 -16.44 57.96
N ALA A 26 1.65 -16.23 57.83
CA ALA A 26 0.68 -16.45 58.90
C ALA A 26 0.31 -17.93 59.08
N PHE A 27 0.71 -18.81 58.15
CA PHE A 27 0.38 -20.24 58.21
C PHE A 27 1.49 -21.07 58.86
N PRO A 28 1.14 -22.01 59.77
CA PRO A 28 2.09 -22.97 60.32
C PRO A 28 2.83 -23.74 59.22
N ARG A 29 4.05 -24.20 59.52
CA ARG A 29 4.84 -25.03 58.61
C ARG A 29 4.04 -26.30 58.23
N PRO A 30 4.16 -26.79 56.99
CA PRO A 30 3.43 -27.97 56.54
C PRO A 30 3.70 -29.15 57.47
N HIS A 31 2.63 -29.86 57.83
CA HIS A 31 2.69 -31.17 58.46
C HIS A 31 2.69 -32.24 57.36
N ASP A 32 3.37 -33.38 57.57
CA ASP A 32 3.56 -34.47 56.58
C ASP A 32 2.27 -35.28 56.27
N GLY A 33 1.09 -34.65 56.33
CA GLY A 33 -0.20 -35.28 56.10
C GLY A 33 -1.07 -34.50 55.11
N PRO A 34 -2.14 -35.11 54.58
CA PRO A 34 -3.06 -34.42 53.68
C PRO A 34 -3.71 -33.23 54.40
N PRO A 35 -3.88 -32.08 53.73
CA PRO A 35 -4.54 -30.92 54.32
C PRO A 35 -5.98 -31.27 54.68
N THR A 36 -6.36 -31.01 55.93
CA THR A 36 -7.70 -31.32 56.44
C THR A 36 -8.67 -30.15 56.31
N THR A 37 -8.16 -28.96 56.00
CA THR A 37 -8.96 -27.76 55.75
C THR A 37 -8.64 -27.10 54.41
N ALA A 38 -9.62 -26.38 53.85
CA ALA A 38 -9.46 -25.65 52.59
C ALA A 38 -8.37 -24.57 52.67
N GLU A 39 -8.20 -23.93 53.83
CA GLU A 39 -7.16 -22.93 54.07
C GLU A 39 -5.75 -23.54 54.06
N GLN A 40 -5.58 -24.71 54.71
CA GLN A 40 -4.31 -25.45 54.68
C GLN A 40 -3.96 -25.89 53.25
N TYR A 41 -4.97 -26.35 52.51
CA TYR A 41 -4.80 -26.72 51.10
C TYR A 41 -4.33 -25.52 50.26
N LEU A 42 -5.00 -24.37 50.38
CA LEU A 42 -4.62 -23.18 49.62
C LEU A 42 -3.26 -22.61 50.03
N ALA A 43 -2.91 -22.70 51.32
CA ALA A 43 -1.58 -22.33 51.79
C ALA A 43 -0.49 -23.25 51.21
N GLN A 44 -0.76 -24.55 51.13
CA GLN A 44 0.13 -25.52 50.50
C GLN A 44 0.29 -25.24 49.00
N VAL A 45 -0.80 -25.05 48.25
CA VAL A 45 -0.77 -24.71 46.82
C VAL A 45 0.03 -23.43 46.57
N ARG A 46 -0.10 -22.41 47.42
CA ARG A 46 0.68 -21.17 47.30
C ARG A 46 2.18 -21.40 47.52
N ARG A 47 2.56 -22.24 48.48
CA ARG A 47 3.98 -22.61 48.71
C ARG A 47 4.54 -23.38 47.52
N GLU A 48 3.78 -24.33 46.99
CA GLU A 48 4.17 -25.12 45.82
C GLU A 48 4.29 -24.24 44.57
N ALA A 49 3.31 -23.36 44.32
CA ALA A 49 3.36 -22.41 43.22
C ALA A 49 4.54 -21.43 43.33
N ALA A 50 4.87 -20.97 44.54
CA ALA A 50 6.04 -20.12 44.78
C ALA A 50 7.38 -20.85 44.57
N ALA A 51 7.40 -22.18 44.69
CA ALA A 51 8.57 -23.00 44.40
C ALA A 51 8.74 -23.31 42.91
N LEU A 52 7.70 -23.09 42.09
CA LEU A 52 7.74 -23.32 40.64
C LEU A 52 8.21 -22.08 39.87
N PRO A 53 8.86 -22.25 38.70
CA PRO A 53 9.24 -21.13 37.86
C PRO A 53 8.02 -20.43 37.27
N GLN A 54 7.98 -19.10 37.35
CA GLN A 54 6.86 -18.28 36.86
C GLN A 54 6.66 -18.36 35.35
N VAL A 55 7.73 -18.61 34.60
CA VAL A 55 7.72 -18.74 33.15
C VAL A 55 8.47 -19.99 32.76
N PHE A 56 7.78 -20.91 32.07
CA PHE A 56 8.40 -22.10 31.49
C PHE A 56 8.30 -22.04 29.96
N VAL A 57 9.45 -22.04 29.28
CA VAL A 57 9.51 -22.04 27.82
C VAL A 57 10.01 -23.40 27.34
N SER A 58 9.09 -24.26 26.92
CA SER A 58 9.43 -25.51 26.25
C SER A 58 9.83 -25.25 24.80
N ARG A 59 11.06 -25.61 24.43
CA ARG A 59 11.44 -25.66 23.01
C ARG A 59 10.82 -26.91 22.41
N LEU A 60 9.75 -26.75 21.64
CA LEU A 60 9.28 -27.79 20.74
C LEU A 60 10.44 -28.11 19.79
N ASN A 61 10.86 -29.37 19.76
CA ASN A 61 11.87 -29.86 18.81
C ASN A 61 11.33 -29.52 17.40
N PRO A 62 11.96 -28.59 16.66
CA PRO A 62 11.33 -28.12 15.44
C PRO A 62 11.34 -29.26 14.41
N PRO A 63 10.19 -29.62 13.79
CA PRO A 63 10.24 -30.38 12.55
C PRO A 63 11.07 -29.59 11.52
N SER A 64 11.65 -30.31 10.55
CA SER A 64 12.52 -29.84 9.46
C SER A 64 12.27 -28.37 9.07
N PRO A 65 13.33 -27.57 8.83
CA PRO A 65 13.22 -26.13 8.59
C PRO A 65 12.09 -25.79 7.61
N PRO A 66 11.27 -24.77 7.90
CA PRO A 66 10.17 -24.38 7.02
C PRO A 66 10.71 -24.01 5.63
N PRO A 67 9.93 -24.22 4.56
CA PRO A 67 10.31 -23.77 3.22
C PRO A 67 10.65 -22.28 3.28
N ALA A 68 11.72 -21.90 2.58
CA ALA A 68 12.31 -20.56 2.60
C ALA A 68 11.21 -19.47 2.66
N LYS A 69 11.38 -18.52 3.60
CA LYS A 69 10.51 -17.35 3.74
C LYS A 69 10.23 -16.77 2.34
N PRO A 70 8.99 -16.40 2.01
CA PRO A 70 8.68 -15.82 0.71
C PRO A 70 9.58 -14.59 0.52
N ALA A 71 10.41 -14.63 -0.51
CA ALA A 71 11.28 -13.53 -0.85
C ALA A 71 10.41 -12.29 -1.11
N LEU A 72 10.75 -11.17 -0.48
CA LEU A 72 10.18 -9.88 -0.84
C LEU A 72 10.41 -9.65 -2.33
N HIS A 73 9.35 -9.66 -3.13
CA HIS A 73 9.41 -9.26 -4.53
C HIS A 73 9.75 -7.77 -4.60
N ARG A 74 11.04 -7.45 -4.70
CA ARG A 74 11.45 -6.10 -5.11
C ARG A 74 11.09 -5.96 -6.58
N LEU A 75 10.12 -5.08 -6.88
CA LEU A 75 9.89 -4.56 -8.21
C LEU A 75 11.20 -3.88 -8.66
N ARG A 76 12.03 -4.59 -9.42
CA ARG A 76 13.19 -4.00 -10.08
C ARG A 76 12.70 -3.43 -11.39
N LEU A 77 12.80 -2.11 -11.52
CA LEU A 77 12.77 -1.50 -12.84
C LEU A 77 13.89 -2.16 -13.67
N PRO A 78 13.63 -2.51 -14.94
CA PRO A 78 14.66 -3.08 -15.80
C PRO A 78 15.82 -2.09 -15.93
N ASP A 79 17.05 -2.61 -15.94
CA ASP A 79 18.26 -1.78 -16.08
C ASP A 79 18.24 -1.07 -17.45
N THR A 80 18.05 0.25 -17.43
CA THR A 80 18.08 1.08 -18.64
C THR A 80 19.53 1.24 -19.11
N PRO A 81 19.84 1.02 -20.40
CA PRO A 81 21.18 1.23 -20.94
C PRO A 81 21.68 2.66 -20.70
N ALA A 82 22.96 2.81 -20.34
CA ALA A 82 23.51 4.11 -19.93
C ALA A 82 23.40 5.22 -20.99
N HIS A 83 23.41 4.87 -22.28
CA HIS A 83 23.27 5.83 -23.38
C HIS A 83 21.82 6.27 -23.64
N LEU A 84 20.83 5.62 -23.01
CA LEU A 84 19.42 6.02 -23.04
C LEU A 84 19.00 6.73 -21.75
N LEU A 85 19.91 6.88 -20.78
CA LEU A 85 19.64 7.66 -19.59
C LEU A 85 19.57 9.14 -19.98
N PRO A 86 18.49 9.85 -19.58
CA PRO A 86 18.40 11.27 -19.82
C PRO A 86 19.47 12.02 -19.03
N ASP A 87 19.96 13.12 -19.59
CA ASP A 87 20.90 14.00 -18.93
C ASP A 87 20.33 14.52 -17.58
N PRO A 88 21.11 14.54 -16.48
CA PRO A 88 20.61 14.96 -15.17
C PRO A 88 20.04 16.37 -15.16
N HIS A 89 20.64 17.32 -15.88
CA HIS A 89 20.14 18.70 -15.94
C HIS A 89 18.78 18.76 -16.65
N TRP A 90 18.61 18.00 -17.72
CA TRP A 90 17.32 17.88 -18.39
C TRP A 90 16.24 17.31 -17.45
N GLN A 91 16.58 16.33 -16.60
CA GLN A 91 15.63 15.78 -15.62
C GLN A 91 15.21 16.83 -14.59
N ASP A 92 16.16 17.61 -14.08
CA ASP A 92 15.88 18.69 -13.12
C ASP A 92 14.98 19.77 -13.74
N GLU A 93 15.26 20.18 -14.98
CA GLU A 93 14.42 21.12 -15.72
C GLU A 93 13.01 20.58 -15.96
N LEU A 94 12.89 19.29 -16.31
CA LEU A 94 11.60 18.64 -16.52
C LEU A 94 10.79 18.62 -15.22
N VAL A 95 11.40 18.20 -14.10
CA VAL A 95 10.75 18.15 -12.79
C VAL A 95 10.28 19.54 -12.35
N LEU A 96 11.14 20.55 -12.50
CA LEU A 96 10.81 21.93 -12.15
C LEU A 96 9.69 22.48 -13.04
N GLY A 97 9.76 22.23 -14.34
CA GLY A 97 8.71 22.61 -15.30
C GLY A 97 7.38 21.92 -14.99
N PHE A 98 7.43 20.64 -14.64
CA PHE A 98 6.25 19.86 -14.27
C PHE A 98 5.61 20.35 -12.97
N ALA A 99 6.41 20.67 -11.94
CA ALA A 99 5.91 21.24 -10.69
C ALA A 99 5.19 22.59 -10.91
N ARG A 100 5.73 23.45 -11.79
CA ARG A 100 5.07 24.71 -12.18
C ARG A 100 3.75 24.49 -12.91
N LEU A 101 3.72 23.48 -13.80
CA LEU A 101 2.50 23.08 -14.49
C LEU A 101 1.44 22.61 -13.48
N GLN A 102 1.80 21.71 -12.56
CA GLN A 102 0.90 21.21 -11.51
C GLN A 102 0.35 22.35 -10.67
N ALA A 103 1.19 23.27 -10.19
CA ALA A 103 0.75 24.44 -9.41
C ALA A 103 -0.26 25.30 -10.18
N SER A 104 -0.01 25.53 -11.48
CA SER A 104 -0.92 26.28 -12.35
C SER A 104 -2.27 25.58 -12.56
N LEU A 105 -2.26 24.25 -12.68
CA LEU A 105 -3.47 23.44 -12.82
C LEU A 105 -4.29 23.40 -11.52
N MET A 106 -3.63 23.29 -10.37
CA MET A 106 -4.30 23.33 -9.06
C MET A 106 -4.96 24.67 -8.80
N ALA A 107 -4.29 25.78 -9.13
CA ALA A 107 -4.89 27.11 -9.04
C ALA A 107 -6.14 27.24 -9.92
N ARG A 108 -6.10 26.72 -11.16
CA ARG A 108 -7.26 26.70 -12.08
C ARG A 108 -8.39 25.78 -11.60
N ARG A 109 -8.05 24.70 -10.92
CA ARG A 109 -9.01 23.77 -10.32
C ARG A 109 -9.75 24.41 -9.15
N ALA A 110 -9.04 25.17 -8.32
CA ALA A 110 -9.62 25.92 -7.21
C ALA A 110 -10.51 27.09 -7.66
N SER A 111 -10.22 27.69 -8.82
CA SER A 111 -10.91 28.91 -9.29
C SER A 111 -12.25 28.67 -9.99
N GLY A 112 -12.74 27.44 -10.14
CA GLY A 112 -14.03 27.20 -10.82
C GLY A 112 -14.54 25.76 -10.77
N ALA A 113 -15.86 25.60 -10.85
CA ALA A 113 -16.49 24.31 -11.03
C ALA A 113 -16.30 23.82 -12.47
N HIS A 114 -15.54 22.74 -12.64
CA HIS A 114 -15.32 22.12 -13.94
C HIS A 114 -16.32 20.97 -14.13
N ALA A 115 -17.32 21.18 -14.97
CA ALA A 115 -18.18 20.09 -15.44
C ALA A 115 -17.55 19.49 -16.70
N ALA A 116 -17.19 18.22 -16.66
CA ALA A 116 -16.78 17.48 -17.83
C ALA A 116 -17.94 16.66 -18.40
N ARG A 117 -18.07 16.67 -19.72
CA ARG A 117 -18.93 15.75 -20.46
C ARG A 117 -18.09 14.58 -20.93
N GLY A 118 -18.68 13.39 -20.97
CA GLY A 118 -18.01 12.19 -21.47
C GLY A 118 -16.99 11.58 -20.50
N VAL A 119 -17.08 11.88 -19.20
CA VAL A 119 -16.33 11.13 -18.17
C VAL A 119 -17.02 9.79 -17.98
N PRO A 120 -16.32 8.65 -18.19
CA PRO A 120 -16.88 7.33 -17.94
C PRO A 120 -17.36 7.17 -16.50
N ALA A 121 -18.40 6.37 -16.30
CA ALA A 121 -18.82 5.99 -14.96
C ALA A 121 -17.77 5.06 -14.32
N ARG A 122 -17.84 4.95 -12.98
CA ARG A 122 -16.92 4.07 -12.25
C ARG A 122 -17.03 2.63 -12.73
N GLY A 123 -15.89 1.99 -12.96
CA GLY A 123 -15.82 0.59 -13.42
C GLY A 123 -15.99 0.40 -14.93
N GLU A 124 -16.15 1.45 -15.73
CA GLU A 124 -16.25 1.36 -17.19
C GLU A 124 -14.85 1.35 -17.87
N ALA A 125 -14.05 0.33 -17.56
CA ALA A 125 -12.67 0.21 -18.04
C ALA A 125 -12.55 0.31 -19.58
N LYS A 126 -13.48 -0.30 -20.33
CA LYS A 126 -13.48 -0.27 -21.79
C LYS A 126 -13.69 1.14 -22.37
N GLN A 127 -14.46 1.99 -21.70
CA GLN A 127 -14.66 3.37 -22.15
C GLN A 127 -13.39 4.19 -21.92
N TRP A 128 -12.70 3.98 -20.80
CA TRP A 128 -11.39 4.59 -20.57
C TRP A 128 -10.38 4.18 -21.65
N GLU A 129 -10.33 2.90 -21.99
CA GLU A 129 -9.47 2.40 -23.07
C GLU A 129 -9.79 3.08 -24.41
N GLN A 130 -11.07 3.24 -24.75
CA GLN A 130 -11.48 3.96 -25.96
C GLN A 130 -11.06 5.44 -25.95
N ILE A 131 -11.17 6.13 -24.81
CA ILE A 131 -10.72 7.52 -24.66
C ILE A 131 -9.21 7.63 -24.80
N ILE A 132 -8.46 6.77 -24.11
CA ILE A 132 -6.99 6.75 -24.11
C ILE A 132 -6.44 6.43 -25.51
N MET A 133 -7.06 5.49 -26.21
CA MET A 133 -6.68 5.13 -27.58
C MET A 133 -7.13 6.17 -28.62
N GLY A 134 -7.87 7.21 -28.23
CA GLY A 134 -8.37 8.24 -29.15
C GLY A 134 -9.52 7.75 -30.05
N HIS A 135 -10.19 6.66 -29.68
CA HIS A 135 -11.38 6.14 -30.36
C HIS A 135 -12.69 6.75 -29.85
N ALA A 136 -12.65 7.49 -28.74
CA ALA A 136 -13.80 8.20 -28.23
C ALA A 136 -14.17 9.40 -29.13
N GLU A 137 -15.47 9.67 -29.25
CA GLU A 137 -16.00 10.81 -30.04
C GLU A 137 -15.53 12.16 -29.49
N THR A 138 -15.21 12.24 -28.20
CA THR A 138 -14.73 13.45 -27.54
C THR A 138 -13.26 13.33 -27.13
N LYS A 139 -12.41 14.16 -27.72
CA LYS A 139 -11.01 14.28 -27.32
C LYS A 139 -10.93 14.88 -25.90
N PRO A 140 -10.16 14.28 -24.98
CA PRO A 140 -10.05 14.81 -23.63
C PRO A 140 -9.36 16.18 -23.66
N THR A 141 -10.06 17.19 -23.17
CA THR A 141 -9.57 18.58 -23.07
C THR A 141 -9.06 18.86 -21.66
N LEU A 142 -8.38 19.98 -21.45
CA LEU A 142 -7.95 20.35 -20.10
C LEU A 142 -9.12 20.41 -19.09
N ARG A 143 -10.31 20.84 -19.52
CA ARG A 143 -11.51 20.87 -18.68
C ARG A 143 -11.98 19.46 -18.29
N PHE A 144 -11.76 18.48 -19.17
CA PHE A 144 -12.03 17.07 -18.87
C PHE A 144 -11.18 16.62 -17.67
N PHE A 145 -9.86 16.84 -17.73
CA PHE A 145 -8.93 16.45 -16.66
C PHE A 145 -9.16 17.22 -15.37
N LEU A 146 -9.43 18.53 -15.43
CA LEU A 146 -9.68 19.34 -14.23
C LEU A 146 -10.98 18.95 -13.50
N ALA A 147 -11.93 18.31 -14.18
CA ALA A 147 -13.16 17.82 -13.58
C ALA A 147 -13.02 16.43 -12.94
N LEU A 148 -11.93 15.70 -13.19
CA LEU A 148 -11.74 14.35 -12.66
C LEU A 148 -11.47 14.39 -11.17
N ASP A 149 -12.34 13.77 -10.38
CA ASP A 149 -12.07 13.48 -8.97
C ASP A 149 -10.87 12.52 -8.83
N HIS A 150 -10.20 12.55 -7.67
CA HIS A 150 -9.03 11.72 -7.39
C HIS A 150 -9.31 10.23 -7.64
N THR A 151 -10.48 9.75 -7.21
CA THR A 151 -10.90 8.35 -7.39
C THR A 151 -11.00 7.95 -8.86
N VAL A 152 -11.59 8.82 -9.67
CA VAL A 152 -11.78 8.61 -11.12
C VAL A 152 -10.45 8.72 -11.86
N ALA A 153 -9.57 9.65 -11.45
CA ALA A 153 -8.24 9.79 -12.01
C ALA A 153 -7.37 8.53 -11.75
N VAL A 154 -7.50 7.90 -10.58
CA VAL A 154 -6.82 6.63 -10.29
C VAL A 154 -7.36 5.48 -11.15
N GLU A 155 -8.68 5.43 -11.40
CA GLU A 155 -9.26 4.45 -12.35
C GLU A 155 -8.73 4.64 -13.77
N ALA A 156 -8.65 5.89 -14.23
CA ALA A 156 -8.04 6.23 -15.52
C ALA A 156 -6.56 5.80 -15.59
N LEU A 157 -5.82 5.93 -14.49
CA LEU A 157 -4.41 5.51 -14.43
C LEU A 157 -4.28 3.98 -14.55
N ARG A 158 -5.17 3.22 -13.91
CA ARG A 158 -5.24 1.75 -14.08
C ARG A 158 -5.60 1.36 -15.51
N ALA A 159 -6.49 2.12 -16.16
CA ALA A 159 -6.80 1.88 -17.57
C ALA A 159 -5.59 2.17 -18.47
N CYS A 160 -4.80 3.21 -18.21
CA CYS A 160 -3.53 3.45 -18.91
C CYS A 160 -2.57 2.27 -18.75
N ASP A 161 -2.43 1.73 -17.54
CA ASP A 161 -1.58 0.55 -17.28
C ASP A 161 -2.07 -0.68 -18.06
N SER A 162 -3.38 -0.95 -18.08
CA SER A 162 -4.00 -2.01 -18.90
C SER A 162 -3.66 -1.87 -20.39
N VAL A 163 -3.81 -0.66 -20.95
CA VAL A 163 -3.51 -0.38 -22.36
C VAL A 163 -2.02 -0.57 -22.67
N LEU A 164 -1.13 -0.12 -21.80
CA LEU A 164 0.32 -0.28 -21.97
C LEU A 164 0.75 -1.75 -21.84
N ALA A 165 0.17 -2.49 -20.90
CA ALA A 165 0.44 -3.90 -20.69
C ALA A 165 -0.04 -4.77 -21.87
N ALA A 166 -1.26 -4.52 -22.35
CA ALA A 166 -1.86 -5.27 -23.46
C ALA A 166 -1.05 -5.17 -24.78
N ARG A 167 -0.28 -4.09 -24.94
CA ARG A 167 0.53 -3.85 -26.15
C ARG A 167 1.94 -4.42 -26.09
N GLY A 168 2.31 -5.09 -24.99
CA GLY A 168 3.59 -5.78 -24.92
C GLY A 168 4.81 -4.86 -24.77
N PHE A 169 4.64 -3.58 -24.41
CA PHE A 169 5.76 -2.72 -23.99
C PHE A 169 6.46 -3.24 -22.72
N ALA A 170 5.81 -4.14 -21.98
CA ALA A 170 6.40 -4.86 -20.86
C ALA A 170 7.27 -6.08 -21.29
N ASN A 171 7.27 -6.45 -22.57
CA ASN A 171 7.93 -7.67 -23.04
C ASN A 171 9.29 -7.37 -23.71
N LYS A 172 10.38 -7.71 -23.02
CA LYS A 172 11.77 -7.48 -23.46
C LYS A 172 12.12 -8.13 -24.81
N ASP A 173 11.35 -9.14 -25.23
CA ASP A 173 11.56 -9.88 -26.47
C ASP A 173 10.98 -9.20 -27.73
N ALA A 174 10.20 -8.13 -27.57
CA ALA A 174 9.57 -7.45 -28.70
C ALA A 174 10.59 -6.64 -29.53
N LEU A 175 11.62 -6.09 -28.88
CA LEU A 175 12.65 -5.27 -29.54
C LEU A 175 13.71 -6.09 -30.27
N SER A 176 13.90 -7.36 -29.91
CA SER A 176 14.90 -8.25 -30.50
C SER A 176 14.43 -8.97 -31.76
N LYS A 177 13.13 -8.89 -32.09
CA LYS A 177 12.51 -9.56 -33.24
C LYS A 177 12.06 -8.59 -34.32
N PHE A 178 12.80 -7.51 -34.55
CA PHE A 178 12.53 -6.58 -35.63
C PHE A 178 12.83 -7.25 -36.99
N THR A 179 11.80 -7.78 -37.63
CA THR A 179 11.82 -8.35 -38.98
C THR A 179 11.97 -7.27 -40.06
N PRO A 180 12.39 -7.62 -41.30
CA PRO A 180 12.52 -6.65 -42.39
C PRO A 180 11.20 -5.91 -42.67
N TRP A 181 11.35 -4.62 -42.95
CA TRP A 181 10.28 -3.63 -43.05
C TRP A 181 9.40 -3.92 -44.28
N THR A 182 8.24 -4.54 -44.07
CA THR A 182 7.16 -4.60 -45.06
C THR A 182 6.22 -3.40 -44.87
N THR A 183 5.45 -3.03 -45.90
CA THR A 183 4.44 -1.95 -45.82
C THR A 183 3.43 -2.17 -44.70
N GLU A 184 3.08 -3.43 -44.43
CA GLU A 184 2.19 -3.82 -43.33
C GLU A 184 2.84 -3.62 -41.95
N THR A 185 4.13 -3.90 -41.81
CA THR A 185 4.87 -3.58 -40.57
C THR A 185 5.04 -2.08 -40.35
N VAL A 186 5.17 -1.27 -41.41
CA VAL A 186 5.26 0.20 -41.30
C VAL A 186 3.93 0.78 -40.84
N LEU A 187 2.80 0.35 -41.42
CA LEU A 187 1.47 0.82 -41.01
C LEU A 187 1.13 0.41 -39.57
N ARG A 188 1.52 -0.81 -39.18
CA ARG A 188 1.37 -1.27 -37.80
C ARG A 188 2.24 -0.45 -36.85
N TRP A 189 3.50 -0.20 -37.23
CA TRP A 189 4.42 0.60 -36.43
C TRP A 189 3.98 2.05 -36.29
N THR A 190 3.50 2.70 -37.36
CA THR A 190 2.98 4.08 -37.26
C THR A 190 1.71 4.16 -36.43
N SER A 191 0.83 3.15 -36.53
CA SER A 191 -0.34 3.04 -35.66
C SER A 191 0.05 2.88 -34.19
N ASP A 192 1.00 1.98 -33.91
CA ASP A 192 1.50 1.73 -32.55
C ASP A 192 2.20 2.97 -31.96
N VAL A 193 2.97 3.72 -32.76
CA VAL A 193 3.64 4.97 -32.35
C VAL A 193 2.64 6.08 -32.05
N LEU A 194 1.64 6.30 -32.91
CA LEU A 194 0.62 7.32 -32.69
C LEU A 194 -0.25 7.01 -31.47
N LEU A 195 -0.58 5.74 -31.28
CA LEU A 195 -1.35 5.30 -30.12
C LEU A 195 -0.52 5.35 -28.83
N PHE A 196 0.79 5.12 -28.92
CA PHE A 196 1.72 5.31 -27.82
C PHE A 196 1.83 6.79 -27.43
N GLU A 197 1.96 7.69 -28.39
CA GLU A 197 1.99 9.13 -28.17
C GLU A 197 0.70 9.62 -27.48
N ASN A 198 -0.47 9.18 -27.97
CA ASN A 198 -1.76 9.50 -27.34
C ASN A 198 -1.84 9.01 -25.89
N THR A 199 -1.37 7.78 -25.64
CA THR A 199 -1.38 7.18 -24.30
C THR A 199 -0.44 7.93 -23.35
N LEU A 200 0.77 8.27 -23.81
CA LEU A 200 1.74 9.05 -23.03
C LEU A 200 1.26 10.48 -22.76
N TRP A 201 0.66 11.13 -23.74
CA TRP A 201 0.10 12.47 -23.57
C TRP A 201 -1.05 12.45 -22.56
N PHE A 202 -1.93 11.47 -22.64
CA PHE A 202 -3.02 11.27 -21.68
C PHE A 202 -2.47 11.01 -20.27
N LEU A 203 -1.47 10.12 -20.14
CA LEU A 203 -0.80 9.82 -18.88
C LEU A 203 -0.13 11.07 -18.28
N PHE A 204 0.57 11.85 -19.10
CA PHE A 204 1.22 13.09 -18.65
C PHE A 204 0.20 14.10 -18.08
N GLN A 205 -0.94 14.28 -18.75
CA GLN A 205 -2.00 15.16 -18.24
C GLN A 205 -2.66 14.61 -16.98
N LEU A 206 -2.82 13.29 -16.89
CA LEU A 206 -3.37 12.63 -15.71
C LEU A 206 -2.44 12.78 -14.50
N LEU A 207 -1.14 12.60 -14.69
CA LEU A 207 -0.14 12.83 -13.64
C LEU A 207 -0.08 14.29 -13.22
N ALA A 208 -0.31 15.23 -14.14
CA ALA A 208 -0.30 16.65 -13.82
C ALA A 208 -1.48 17.09 -12.94
N ILE A 209 -2.60 16.34 -12.94
CA ILE A 209 -3.75 16.62 -12.06
C ILE A 209 -3.74 15.79 -10.77
N LEU A 210 -2.98 14.70 -10.72
CA LEU A 210 -2.77 13.88 -9.53
C LEU A 210 -1.66 14.54 -8.69
N SER A 211 -2.02 15.56 -7.91
CA SER A 211 -1.15 16.01 -6.81
C SER A 211 -1.14 14.94 -5.71
N PRO A 212 0.00 14.71 -5.03
CA PRO A 212 -0.02 14.14 -3.69
C PRO A 212 -0.79 15.03 -2.71
#